data_AF-A0A842XXF8-F1
#
_entry.id   AF-A0A842XXF8-F1
#
_cell.length_a   1.000
_cell.length_b   1.000
_cell.length_c   1.000
_cell.angle_alpha   90.00
_cell.angle_beta   90.00
_cell.angle_gamma   90.00
#
_symmetry.space_group_name_H-M   'P 1'
#
loop_
_entity.id
_entity.type
_entity.pdbx_description
1 polymer ?
#
loop_
_entity_poly.entity_id
_entity_poly.type
_entity_poly.pdbx_seq_one_letter_code
_entity_poly.pdbx_strand_id
1 'polypeptide(L)'
;MSESNGLNMEKSGFESTQEFFDMWLNTYKASMGKLVEMPAIGPAREKSEKMTKGFSTFVNLYAAGMDTSSNLQRVFMEAMRKVQEKTATDMDGKISPEKYKEFYNIWMETYSETFKKFMKSGHFASDMGKLNSHLIDFQKYNREMLEDNYLKPMDLPTKTEIDEINKELYSLKKTVKELTSQIKELKNKK
;
A
#
# COMPACT_ATOMS: atom_id res chain seq x y z
N MET A 1 -15.64 40.60 -30.59
CA MET A 1 -14.26 40.19 -30.27
C MET A 1 -14.20 39.90 -28.78
N SER A 2 -14.36 38.64 -28.38
CA SER A 2 -13.95 38.15 -27.06
C SER A 2 -13.78 36.63 -27.17
N GLU A 3 -12.63 36.24 -27.72
CA GLU A 3 -12.15 34.89 -27.60
C GLU A 3 -11.63 34.65 -26.19
N SER A 4 -11.80 33.41 -25.75
CA SER A 4 -10.87 32.66 -24.91
C SER A 4 -10.70 33.10 -23.45
N ASN A 5 -11.24 32.27 -22.56
CA ASN A 5 -10.37 31.53 -21.65
C ASN A 5 -11.13 30.27 -21.23
N GLY A 6 -11.15 29.30 -22.16
CA GLY A 6 -11.31 27.92 -21.74
C GLY A 6 -10.17 27.62 -20.79
N LEU A 7 -10.50 27.16 -19.58
CA LEU A 7 -9.53 26.63 -18.63
C LEU A 7 -8.83 25.45 -19.31
N ASN A 8 -7.76 25.74 -20.04
CA ASN A 8 -6.65 24.81 -20.20
C ASN A 8 -6.10 24.67 -18.79
N MET A 9 -6.67 23.73 -18.04
CA MET A 9 -5.94 23.11 -16.95
C MET A 9 -4.71 22.51 -17.61
N GLU A 10 -3.59 23.23 -17.55
CA GLU A 10 -2.28 22.59 -17.55
C GLU A 10 -2.43 21.31 -16.75
N LYS A 11 -2.06 20.17 -17.36
CA LYS A 11 -2.10 18.85 -16.74
C LYS A 11 -1.84 19.02 -15.26
N SER A 12 -2.78 18.58 -14.43
CA SER A 12 -2.72 18.87 -13.00
C SER A 12 -1.30 18.56 -12.49
N GLY A 13 -0.73 19.38 -11.60
CA GLY A 13 0.65 19.17 -11.11
C GLY A 13 0.93 17.72 -10.62
N PHE A 14 -0.16 17.00 -10.31
CA PHE A 14 -0.16 15.59 -10.03
C PHE A 14 -0.02 14.67 -11.25
N GLU A 15 -0.76 14.89 -12.33
CA GLU A 15 -0.63 14.12 -13.59
C GLU A 15 0.79 14.26 -14.17
N SER A 16 1.38 15.44 -14.08
CA SER A 16 2.79 15.66 -14.48
C SER A 16 3.78 14.96 -13.54
N THR A 17 3.49 14.88 -12.24
CA THR A 17 4.31 14.13 -11.27
C THR A 17 4.22 12.62 -11.52
N GLN A 18 3.04 12.10 -11.84
CA GLN A 18 2.84 10.69 -12.18
C GLN A 18 3.53 10.34 -13.49
N GLU A 19 3.36 11.15 -14.54
CA GLU A 19 4.03 10.92 -15.83
C GLU A 19 5.56 10.96 -15.67
N PHE A 20 6.08 11.90 -14.88
CA PHE A 20 7.50 11.95 -14.55
C PHE A 20 7.96 10.68 -13.81
N PHE A 21 7.19 10.23 -12.82
CA PHE A 21 7.50 9.01 -12.09
C PHE A 21 7.44 7.76 -12.98
N ASP A 22 6.43 7.63 -13.83
CA ASP A 22 6.28 6.52 -14.77
C ASP A 22 7.44 6.49 -15.76
N MET A 23 7.83 7.65 -16.29
CA MET A 23 9.00 7.80 -17.17
C MET A 23 10.29 7.41 -16.44
N TRP A 24 10.49 7.89 -15.20
CA TRP A 24 11.64 7.53 -14.37
C TRP A 24 11.66 6.03 -14.09
N LEU A 25 10.54 5.44 -13.69
CA LEU A 25 10.41 4.02 -13.35
C LEU A 25 10.68 3.14 -14.56
N ASN A 26 10.13 3.49 -15.72
CA ASN A 26 10.35 2.76 -16.97
C ASN A 26 11.81 2.87 -17.44
N THR A 27 12.40 4.07 -17.34
CA THR A 27 13.81 4.29 -17.66
C THR A 27 14.73 3.51 -16.72
N TYR A 28 14.42 3.52 -15.42
CA TYR A 28 15.13 2.75 -14.41
C TYR A 28 15.05 1.24 -14.72
N LYS A 29 13.85 0.69 -14.91
CA LYS A 29 13.65 -0.73 -15.24
C LYS A 29 14.37 -1.13 -16.53
N ALA A 30 14.37 -0.27 -17.54
CA ALA A 30 15.01 -0.53 -18.83
C ALA A 30 16.54 -0.45 -18.80
N SER A 31 17.12 0.30 -17.86
CA SER A 31 18.56 0.56 -17.74
C SER A 31 19.18 -0.15 -16.53
N MET A 32 19.31 0.56 -15.41
CA MET A 32 20.00 0.14 -14.19
C MET A 32 19.26 -0.99 -13.46
N GLY A 33 17.94 -1.14 -13.65
CA GLY A 33 17.16 -2.23 -13.09
C GLY A 33 17.70 -3.60 -13.50
N LYS A 34 18.07 -3.77 -14.78
CA LYS A 34 18.65 -5.01 -15.28
C LYS A 34 20.05 -5.29 -14.70
N LEU A 35 20.84 -4.25 -14.43
CA LEU A 35 22.17 -4.38 -13.83
C LEU A 35 22.08 -4.70 -12.32
N VAL A 36 21.08 -4.15 -11.64
CA VAL A 36 20.77 -4.47 -10.23
C VAL A 36 20.29 -5.93 -10.10
N GLU A 37 19.60 -6.46 -11.10
CA GLU A 37 19.16 -7.86 -11.17
C GLU A 37 20.28 -8.85 -11.57
N MET A 38 21.46 -8.39 -12.00
CA MET A 38 22.56 -9.29 -12.34
C MET A 38 23.14 -9.95 -11.08
N PRO A 39 23.28 -11.29 -11.05
CA PRO A 39 23.86 -11.98 -9.91
C PRO A 39 25.34 -11.62 -9.79
N ALA A 40 25.74 -11.08 -8.63
CA ALA A 40 27.15 -10.88 -8.32
C ALA A 40 27.87 -12.24 -8.20
N ILE A 41 29.11 -12.31 -8.70
CA ILE A 41 29.95 -13.50 -8.67
C ILE A 41 30.99 -13.36 -7.55
N GLY A 42 31.16 -14.40 -6.72
CA GLY A 42 32.17 -14.46 -5.66
C GLY A 42 31.65 -14.12 -4.24
N PRO A 43 32.55 -13.82 -3.27
CA PRO A 43 32.22 -13.65 -1.85
C PRO A 43 31.22 -12.52 -1.53
N ALA A 44 31.07 -11.55 -2.43
CA ALA A 44 30.13 -10.44 -2.28
C ALA A 44 28.69 -10.78 -2.74
N ARG A 45 28.45 -12.00 -3.25
CA ARG A 45 27.17 -12.42 -3.84
C ARG A 45 25.99 -12.22 -2.89
N GLU A 46 26.05 -12.78 -1.69
CA GLU A 46 24.95 -12.74 -0.73
C GLU A 46 24.56 -11.29 -0.37
N LYS A 47 25.57 -10.45 -0.13
CA LYS A 47 25.36 -9.03 0.20
C LYS A 47 24.75 -8.26 -0.98
N SER A 48 25.18 -8.56 -2.21
CA SER A 48 24.62 -7.98 -3.43
C SER A 48 23.17 -8.39 -3.62
N GLU A 49 22.85 -9.67 -3.48
CA GLU A 49 21.48 -10.19 -3.62
C GLU A 49 20.54 -9.58 -2.56
N LYS A 50 20.99 -9.45 -1.31
CA LYS A 50 20.25 -8.75 -0.24
C LYS A 50 19.97 -7.29 -0.61
N MET A 51 20.97 -6.57 -1.10
CA MET A 51 20.83 -5.16 -1.51
C MET A 51 19.85 -4.99 -2.68
N THR A 52 19.98 -5.83 -3.70
CA THR A 52 19.08 -5.88 -4.86
C THR A 52 17.63 -6.12 -4.41
N LYS A 53 17.40 -7.12 -3.54
CA LYS A 53 16.09 -7.42 -2.97
C LYS A 53 15.51 -6.23 -2.19
N GLY A 54 16.34 -5.53 -1.43
CA GLY A 54 15.93 -4.31 -0.72
C GLY A 54 15.46 -3.21 -1.65
N PHE A 55 16.25 -2.95 -2.70
CA PHE A 55 15.89 -1.96 -3.71
C PHE A 55 14.59 -2.34 -4.44
N SER A 56 14.44 -3.60 -4.86
CA SER A 56 13.26 -4.06 -5.59
C SER A 56 12.00 -3.99 -4.73
N THR A 57 12.06 -4.39 -3.46
CA THR A 57 10.91 -4.31 -2.54
C THR A 57 10.50 -2.86 -2.27
N PHE A 58 11.46 -1.95 -2.13
CA PHE A 58 11.21 -0.51 -1.99
C PHE A 58 10.53 0.07 -3.24
N VAL A 59 11.10 -0.15 -4.43
CA VAL A 59 10.54 0.40 -5.68
C VAL A 59 9.15 -0.15 -5.96
N ASN A 60 8.91 -1.44 -5.73
CA ASN A 60 7.59 -2.04 -5.91
C ASN A 60 6.55 -1.45 -4.96
N LEU A 61 6.90 -1.25 -3.68
CA LEU A 61 6.02 -0.59 -2.71
C LEU A 61 5.73 0.86 -3.11
N TYR A 62 6.76 1.60 -3.50
CA TYR A 62 6.61 3.00 -3.90
C TYR A 62 5.72 3.13 -5.15
N ALA A 63 5.95 2.29 -6.17
CA ALA A 63 5.14 2.29 -7.39
C ALA A 63 3.67 1.95 -7.10
N ALA A 64 3.40 0.91 -6.30
CA ALA A 64 2.03 0.58 -5.90
C ALA A 64 1.35 1.68 -5.07
N GLY A 65 2.13 2.41 -4.27
CA GLY A 65 1.67 3.60 -3.55
C GLY A 65 1.27 4.73 -4.50
N MET A 66 2.11 5.02 -5.49
CA MET A 66 1.84 6.03 -6.52
C MET A 66 0.59 5.68 -7.36
N ASP A 67 0.46 4.43 -7.79
CA ASP A 67 -0.73 3.96 -8.50
C ASP A 67 -2.00 4.17 -7.67
N THR A 68 -1.96 3.77 -6.39
CA THR A 68 -3.11 3.93 -5.46
C THR A 68 -3.46 5.40 -5.26
N SER A 69 -2.46 6.26 -5.02
CA SER A 69 -2.64 7.71 -4.89
C SER A 69 -3.24 8.33 -6.14
N SER A 70 -2.79 7.91 -7.33
CA SER A 70 -3.32 8.39 -8.60
C SER A 70 -4.78 8.02 -8.79
N ASN A 71 -5.14 6.77 -8.50
CA ASN A 71 -6.51 6.32 -8.64
C ASN A 71 -7.44 7.06 -7.67
N LEU A 72 -7.00 7.30 -6.42
CA LEU A 72 -7.75 8.12 -5.48
C LEU A 72 -7.93 9.56 -5.95
N GLN A 73 -6.87 10.17 -6.50
CA GLN A 73 -6.94 11.53 -7.02
C GLN A 73 -7.88 11.64 -8.22
N ARG A 74 -7.88 10.66 -9.12
CA ARG A 74 -8.82 10.60 -10.24
C ARG A 74 -10.27 10.58 -9.76
N VAL A 75 -10.57 9.78 -8.73
CA VAL A 75 -11.91 9.70 -8.12
C VAL A 75 -12.30 11.01 -7.45
N PHE A 76 -11.35 11.66 -6.78
CA PHE A 76 -11.56 12.99 -6.19
C PHE A 76 -11.92 14.02 -7.26
N MET A 77 -11.15 14.06 -8.36
CA MET A 77 -11.42 14.97 -9.49
C MET A 77 -12.75 14.66 -10.17
N GLU A 78 -13.12 13.38 -10.32
CA GLU A 78 -14.43 12.97 -10.83
C GLU A 78 -15.57 13.48 -9.93
N ALA A 79 -15.43 13.33 -8.61
CA ALA A 79 -16.42 13.81 -7.65
C ALA A 79 -16.54 15.35 -7.69
N MET A 80 -15.41 16.06 -7.77
CA MET A 80 -15.39 17.52 -7.90
C MET A 80 -16.12 17.98 -9.17
N ARG A 81 -15.84 17.36 -10.33
CA ARG A 81 -16.52 17.68 -11.60
C ARG A 81 -18.04 17.49 -11.48
N LYS A 82 -18.49 16.38 -10.88
CA LYS A 82 -19.94 16.14 -10.68
C LYS A 82 -20.59 17.19 -9.77
N VAL A 83 -19.88 17.66 -8.74
CA VAL A 83 -20.39 18.74 -7.87
C VAL A 83 -20.51 20.05 -8.64
N GLN A 84 -19.51 20.38 -9.48
CA GLN A 84 -19.59 21.56 -10.34
C GLN A 84 -20.79 21.48 -11.29
N GLU A 85 -21.00 20.33 -11.94
CA GLU A 85 -22.15 20.12 -12.85
C GLU A 85 -23.50 20.25 -12.15
N LYS A 86 -23.63 19.74 -10.92
CA LYS A 86 -24.87 19.84 -10.13
C LYS A 86 -25.14 21.24 -9.58
N THR A 87 -24.13 22.09 -9.48
CA THR A 87 -24.24 23.41 -8.84
C THR A 87 -24.09 24.58 -9.83
N ALA A 88 -23.75 24.29 -11.10
CA ALA A 88 -23.55 25.28 -12.16
C ALA A 88 -24.81 26.10 -12.52
N THR A 89 -26.01 25.61 -12.19
CA THR A 89 -27.29 26.25 -12.54
C THR A 89 -27.83 27.21 -11.47
N ASP A 90 -27.32 27.18 -10.24
CA ASP A 90 -27.94 27.87 -9.08
C ASP A 90 -27.20 29.12 -8.57
N MET A 91 -26.13 29.54 -9.26
CA MET A 91 -25.33 30.69 -8.82
C MET A 91 -25.82 32.00 -9.44
N ASP A 92 -26.92 32.54 -8.91
CA ASP A 92 -27.34 33.95 -9.13
C ASP A 92 -26.44 34.98 -8.39
N GLY A 93 -25.36 34.52 -7.75
CA GLY A 93 -24.40 35.33 -6.99
C GLY A 93 -24.84 35.72 -5.57
N LYS A 94 -26.06 35.38 -5.13
CA LYS A 94 -26.52 35.66 -3.77
C LYS A 94 -26.22 34.48 -2.85
N ILE A 95 -25.23 34.65 -1.97
CA ILE A 95 -24.88 33.69 -0.93
C ILE A 95 -25.87 33.86 0.24
N SER A 96 -26.61 32.79 0.58
CA SER A 96 -27.40 32.69 1.81
C SER A 96 -27.03 31.43 2.60
N PRO A 97 -27.31 31.38 3.92
CA PRO A 97 -27.08 30.16 4.72
C PRO A 97 -27.75 28.92 4.16
N GLU A 98 -28.95 29.07 3.58
CA GLU A 98 -29.73 27.98 2.98
C GLU A 98 -29.06 27.45 1.71
N LYS A 99 -28.62 28.34 0.81
CA LYS A 99 -27.90 27.97 -0.42
C LYS A 99 -26.54 27.32 -0.12
N TYR A 100 -25.85 27.78 0.92
CA TYR A 100 -24.62 27.13 1.36
C TYR A 100 -24.88 25.72 1.89
N LYS A 101 -25.94 25.53 2.69
CA LYS A 101 -26.33 24.21 3.19
C LYS A 101 -26.70 23.26 2.07
N GLU A 102 -27.41 23.73 1.06
CA GLU A 102 -27.75 22.97 -0.14
C GLU A 102 -26.49 22.57 -0.92
N PHE A 103 -25.58 23.51 -1.18
CA PHE A 103 -24.28 23.20 -1.79
C PHE A 103 -23.50 22.15 -0.99
N TYR A 104 -23.42 22.29 0.33
CA TYR A 104 -22.72 21.34 1.20
C TYR A 104 -23.33 19.93 1.11
N ASN A 105 -24.66 19.83 1.09
CA ASN A 105 -25.34 18.54 0.93
C ASN A 105 -25.00 17.91 -0.42
N ILE A 106 -25.09 18.67 -1.51
CA ILE A 106 -24.73 18.20 -2.86
C ILE A 106 -23.26 17.74 -2.90
N TRP A 107 -22.36 18.51 -2.29
CA TRP A 107 -20.95 18.17 -2.19
C TRP A 107 -20.75 16.84 -1.44
N MET A 108 -21.30 16.72 -0.23
CA MET A 108 -21.15 15.54 0.61
C MET A 108 -21.76 14.29 -0.02
N GLU A 109 -22.98 14.38 -0.56
CA GLU A 109 -23.66 13.25 -1.21
C GLU A 109 -22.88 12.78 -2.44
N THR A 110 -22.47 13.71 -3.30
CA THR A 110 -21.78 13.38 -4.55
C THR A 110 -20.41 12.75 -4.29
N TYR A 111 -19.67 13.25 -3.30
CA TYR A 111 -18.41 12.64 -2.89
C TYR A 111 -18.63 11.27 -2.27
N SER A 112 -19.58 11.14 -1.34
CA SER A 112 -19.91 9.87 -0.68
C SER A 112 -20.28 8.79 -1.70
N GLU A 113 -21.16 9.10 -2.65
CA GLU A 113 -21.57 8.18 -3.71
C GLU A 113 -20.43 7.77 -4.63
N THR A 114 -19.62 8.75 -5.08
CA THR A 114 -18.51 8.51 -6.01
C THR A 114 -17.42 7.66 -5.37
N PHE A 115 -17.02 7.97 -4.14
CA PHE A 115 -16.04 7.17 -3.39
C PHE A 115 -16.59 5.80 -3.01
N LYS A 116 -17.86 5.69 -2.61
CA LYS A 116 -18.49 4.40 -2.30
C LYS A 116 -18.52 3.48 -3.52
N LYS A 117 -18.79 4.01 -4.72
CA LYS A 117 -18.72 3.25 -5.97
C LYS A 117 -17.30 2.80 -6.27
N PHE A 118 -16.31 3.69 -6.12
CA PHE A 118 -14.90 3.36 -6.32
C PHE A 118 -14.42 2.28 -5.35
N MET A 119 -14.70 2.39 -4.06
CA MET A 119 -14.29 1.40 -3.05
C MET A 119 -14.94 0.03 -3.27
N LYS A 120 -16.13 -0.02 -3.87
CA LYS A 120 -16.78 -1.28 -4.27
C LYS A 120 -16.24 -1.88 -5.57
N SER A 121 -15.38 -1.16 -6.29
CA SER A 121 -14.83 -1.65 -7.55
C SER A 121 -13.78 -2.75 -7.32
N GLY A 122 -13.74 -3.72 -8.22
CA GLY A 122 -12.68 -4.73 -8.23
C GLY A 122 -11.29 -4.12 -8.45
N HIS A 123 -11.22 -2.98 -9.13
CA HIS A 123 -10.00 -2.20 -9.33
C HIS A 123 -9.39 -1.74 -7.99
N PHE A 124 -10.19 -1.10 -7.13
CA PHE A 124 -9.74 -0.67 -5.80
C PHE A 124 -9.24 -1.84 -4.95
N ALA A 125 -10.00 -2.95 -4.92
CA ALA A 125 -9.59 -4.15 -4.19
C ALA A 125 -8.27 -4.74 -4.70
N SER A 126 -8.06 -4.73 -6.03
CA SER A 126 -6.82 -5.20 -6.65
C SER A 126 -5.63 -4.31 -6.29
N ASP A 127 -5.77 -2.99 -6.41
CA ASP A 127 -4.70 -2.03 -6.10
C ASP A 127 -4.29 -2.10 -4.63
N MET A 128 -5.27 -2.09 -3.72
CA MET A 128 -5.00 -2.22 -2.28
C MET A 128 -4.39 -3.58 -1.94
N GLY A 129 -4.79 -4.65 -2.64
CA GLY A 129 -4.18 -5.98 -2.50
C GLY A 129 -2.70 -5.98 -2.90
N LYS A 130 -2.37 -5.36 -4.03
CA LYS A 130 -0.97 -5.20 -4.49
C LYS A 130 -0.15 -4.36 -3.52
N LEU A 131 -0.68 -3.21 -3.11
CA LEU A 131 -0.02 -2.31 -2.15
C LEU A 131 0.31 -3.04 -0.85
N ASN A 132 -0.67 -3.72 -0.26
CA ASN A 132 -0.47 -4.48 0.98
C ASN A 132 0.53 -5.62 0.80
N SER A 133 0.50 -6.32 -0.34
CA SER A 133 1.46 -7.40 -0.61
C SER A 133 2.89 -6.87 -0.64
N HIS A 134 3.14 -5.77 -1.38
CA HIS A 134 4.46 -5.15 -1.44
C HIS A 134 4.89 -4.53 -0.10
N LEU A 135 3.95 -4.00 0.69
CA LEU A 135 4.23 -3.52 2.04
C LEU A 135 4.71 -4.66 2.95
N ILE A 136 4.05 -5.82 2.90
CA ILE A 136 4.44 -7.00 3.67
C ILE A 136 5.83 -7.49 3.25
N ASP A 137 6.12 -7.52 1.95
CA ASP A 137 7.44 -7.94 1.44
C ASP A 137 8.54 -6.99 1.92
N PHE A 138 8.30 -5.68 1.86
CA PHE A 138 9.22 -4.67 2.39
C PHE A 138 9.42 -4.80 3.90
N GLN A 139 8.35 -5.03 4.68
CA GLN A 139 8.45 -5.25 6.12
C GLN A 139 9.21 -6.53 6.48
N LYS A 140 9.03 -7.61 5.71
CA LYS A 140 9.79 -8.86 5.86
C LYS A 140 11.27 -8.60 5.61
N TYR A 141 11.61 -7.95 4.50
CA TYR A 141 12.99 -7.59 4.18
C TYR A 141 13.64 -6.73 5.28
N ASN A 142 12.96 -5.68 5.74
CA ASN A 142 13.52 -4.83 6.80
C ASN A 142 13.73 -5.58 8.11
N ARG A 143 12.83 -6.49 8.48
CA ARG A 143 13.01 -7.35 9.65
C ARG A 143 14.21 -8.27 9.46
N GLU A 144 14.31 -8.97 8.33
CA GLU A 144 15.46 -9.84 8.02
C GLU A 144 16.78 -9.05 8.13
N MET A 145 16.83 -7.84 7.57
CA MET A 145 18.01 -6.98 7.64
C MET A 145 18.33 -6.47 9.04
N LEU A 146 17.32 -6.15 9.84
CA LEU A 146 17.49 -5.73 11.24
C LEU A 146 18.04 -6.89 12.08
N GLU A 147 17.43 -8.06 11.94
CA GLU A 147 17.81 -9.26 12.68
C GLU A 147 19.22 -9.71 12.33
N ASP A 148 19.54 -9.86 11.04
CA ASP A 148 20.83 -10.38 10.58
C ASP A 148 22.01 -9.42 10.80
N ASN A 149 21.81 -8.10 10.61
CA ASN A 149 22.93 -7.15 10.62
C ASN A 149 23.10 -6.40 11.94
N TYR A 150 22.09 -6.39 12.81
CA TYR A 150 22.14 -5.62 14.06
C TYR A 150 21.87 -6.48 15.28
N LEU A 151 20.76 -7.24 15.30
CA LEU A 151 20.38 -7.98 16.51
C LEU A 151 21.27 -9.19 16.76
N LYS A 152 21.42 -10.08 15.77
CA LYS A 152 22.25 -11.30 15.90
C LYS A 152 23.71 -10.97 16.22
N PRO A 153 24.39 -10.01 15.55
CA PRO A 153 25.78 -9.68 15.89
C PRO A 153 25.96 -9.07 17.30
N MET A 154 24.89 -8.56 17.90
CA MET A 154 24.88 -8.03 19.27
C MET A 154 24.35 -9.05 20.29
N ASP A 155 24.14 -10.30 19.88
CA ASP A 155 23.53 -11.37 20.69
C ASP A 155 22.17 -10.96 21.30
N LEU A 156 21.41 -10.13 20.58
CA LEU A 156 20.09 -9.68 20.99
C LEU A 156 19.00 -10.60 20.43
N PRO A 157 17.98 -10.97 21.23
CA PRO A 157 16.89 -11.81 20.76
C PRO A 157 16.15 -11.21 19.56
N THR A 158 15.96 -12.02 18.53
CA THR A 158 15.21 -11.64 17.33
C THR A 158 13.73 -11.99 17.45
N LYS A 159 12.88 -11.33 16.65
CA LYS A 159 11.45 -11.69 16.61
C LYS A 159 11.28 -13.11 16.08
N THR A 160 12.06 -13.49 15.07
CA THR A 160 12.03 -14.84 14.49
C THR A 160 12.31 -15.91 15.56
N GLU A 161 13.38 -15.76 16.35
CA GLU A 161 13.71 -16.70 17.43
C GLU A 161 12.62 -16.74 18.52
N ILE A 162 12.08 -15.58 18.91
CA ILE A 162 10.98 -15.52 19.88
C ILE A 162 9.74 -16.24 19.35
N ASP A 163 9.39 -16.05 18.08
CA ASP A 163 8.25 -16.71 17.44
C ASP A 163 8.45 -18.24 17.35
N GLU A 164 9.68 -18.71 17.11
CA GLU A 164 10.04 -20.13 17.13
C GLU A 164 9.91 -20.73 18.53
N ILE A 165 10.50 -20.10 19.55
CA ILE A 165 10.38 -20.52 20.96
C ILE A 165 8.90 -20.59 21.37
N ASN A 166 8.10 -19.60 20.97
CA ASN A 166 6.66 -19.58 21.27
C ASN A 166 5.91 -20.74 20.61
N LYS A 167 6.25 -21.11 19.37
CA LYS A 167 5.66 -22.27 18.67
C LYS A 167 6.04 -23.58 19.35
N GLU A 168 7.30 -23.75 19.73
CA GLU A 168 7.75 -24.94 20.46
C GLU A 168 7.06 -25.05 21.81
N LEU A 169 6.97 -23.95 22.56
CA LEU A 169 6.26 -23.89 23.83
C LEU A 169 4.79 -24.26 23.68
N TYR A 170 4.13 -23.79 22.61
CA TYR A 170 2.76 -24.15 22.31
C TYR A 170 2.60 -25.65 22.00
N SER A 171 3.48 -26.20 21.16
CA SER A 171 3.49 -27.64 20.82
C SER A 171 3.71 -28.52 22.07
N LEU A 172 4.63 -28.09 22.94
CA LEU A 172 4.90 -28.77 24.21
C LEU A 172 3.68 -28.76 25.12
N LYS A 173 3.03 -27.59 25.31
CA LYS A 173 1.79 -27.48 26.10
C LYS A 173 0.68 -28.38 25.57
N LYS A 174 0.54 -28.46 24.24
CA LYS A 174 -0.45 -29.34 23.60
C LYS A 174 -0.15 -30.81 23.89
N THR A 175 1.10 -31.23 23.71
CA THR A 175 1.55 -32.61 23.99
C THR A 175 1.33 -32.99 25.45
N VAL A 176 1.71 -32.11 26.38
CA VAL A 176 1.50 -32.32 27.83
C VAL A 176 0.01 -32.50 28.15
N LYS A 177 -0.87 -31.68 27.57
CA LYS A 177 -2.31 -31.79 27.77
C LYS A 177 -2.86 -33.13 27.26
N GLU A 178 -2.40 -33.57 26.10
CA GLU A 178 -2.84 -34.81 25.47
C GLU A 178 -2.38 -36.04 26.25
N LEU A 179 -1.11 -36.09 26.64
CA LEU A 179 -0.57 -37.14 27.52
C LEU A 179 -1.31 -37.17 28.87
N THR A 180 -1.59 -36.01 29.45
CA THR A 180 -2.36 -35.91 30.70
C THR A 180 -3.78 -36.47 30.55
N SER A 181 -4.43 -36.25 29.40
CA SER A 181 -5.75 -36.82 29.10
C SER A 181 -5.68 -38.35 28.99
N GLN A 182 -4.72 -38.86 28.23
CA GLN A 182 -4.52 -40.31 28.06
C GLN A 182 -4.25 -41.00 29.41
N ILE A 183 -3.43 -40.40 30.28
CA ILE A 183 -3.17 -40.93 31.63
C ILE A 183 -4.47 -40.99 32.45
N LYS A 184 -5.31 -39.96 32.40
CA LYS A 184 -6.60 -39.96 33.11
C LYS A 184 -7.54 -41.04 32.60
N GLU A 185 -7.63 -41.22 31.29
CA GLU A 185 -8.46 -42.27 30.68
C GLU A 185 -7.98 -43.67 31.05
N LEU A 186 -6.67 -43.92 31.02
CA LEU A 186 -6.09 -45.19 31.44
C LEU A 186 -6.31 -45.46 32.93
N LYS A 187 -6.20 -44.43 33.78
CA LYS A 187 -6.46 -44.55 35.22
C LYS A 187 -7.93 -44.86 35.51
N ASN A 188 -8.86 -44.35 34.72
CA ASN A 188 -10.30 -44.58 34.88
C ASN A 188 -10.79 -45.91 34.28
N LYS A 189 -9.95 -46.61 33.50
CA LYS A 189 -10.24 -47.94 32.94
C LYS A 189 -9.76 -49.11 33.83
N LYS A 190 -9.06 -48.81 34.92
CA LYS A 190 -8.73 -49.75 36.01
C LYS A 190 -9.72 -49.58 37.14
#